data_AF-A0A3N0Y9G7-F1
#
_entry.id   AF-A0A3N0Y9G7-F1
#
_cell.length_a   1.000
_cell.length_b   1.000
_cell.length_c   1.000
_cell.angle_alpha   90.00
_cell.angle_beta   90.00
_cell.angle_gamma   90.00
#
_symmetry.space_group_name_H-M   'P 1'
#
loop_
_entity.id
_entity.type
_entity.pdbx_description
1 polymer ?
#
loop_
_entity_poly.entity_id
_entity_poly.type
_entity_poly.pdbx_seq_one_letter_code
_entity_poly.pdbx_strand_id
1 'polypeptide(L)'
;MWAWALLPVSLAVFGTIGLWVVYAIAVSNNTVNITEEFPYISTCGSYSPQSCLFSQICNICCVLALWIVTIRFQQIHDLGRASHLNTAGLVLGFISSIGISILGNFQQSVVMGVHLLGALMAFFLGLAYFWVQAWLAYYSPPSRDRRWVVPVRVILCSQCTCLVICMFVLHSTGFRSEAAMCEWALVMGFFALFGIFAAEFRHIDFHKLTVQKQEMKTTSDANGLEFPQLLGERERGGKSRAAVSSEWASPVMISSRSAGTLKRRAALLLKNAKRTTFLHTL
;
A
#
# COMPACT_ATOMS: atom_id res chain seq x y z
N MET A 1 -13.69 -4.83 -11.02
CA MET A 1 -13.91 -6.10 -10.28
C MET A 1 -13.79 -5.83 -8.79
N TRP A 2 -14.63 -6.43 -7.93
CA TRP A 2 -14.71 -6.09 -6.48
C TRP A 2 -13.73 -6.85 -5.57
N ALA A 3 -12.94 -7.79 -6.12
CA ALA A 3 -12.13 -8.73 -5.32
C ALA A 3 -11.19 -8.02 -4.32
N TRP A 4 -10.53 -6.93 -4.74
CA TRP A 4 -9.62 -6.19 -3.86
C TRP A 4 -10.34 -5.39 -2.76
N ALA A 5 -11.61 -5.05 -2.94
CA ALA A 5 -12.41 -4.41 -1.90
C ALA A 5 -12.79 -5.38 -0.77
N LEU A 6 -12.75 -6.69 -1.02
CA LEU A 6 -12.98 -7.69 0.04
C LEU A 6 -11.86 -7.70 1.06
N LEU A 7 -10.62 -7.36 0.67
CA LEU A 7 -9.47 -7.45 1.56
C LEU A 7 -9.58 -6.51 2.79
N PRO A 8 -9.86 -5.19 2.63
CA PRO A 8 -10.10 -4.33 3.79
C PRO A 8 -11.36 -4.66 4.58
N VAL A 9 -12.42 -5.14 3.91
CA VAL A 9 -13.65 -5.59 4.59
C VAL A 9 -13.36 -6.81 5.46
N SER A 10 -12.64 -7.79 4.92
CA SER A 10 -12.23 -9.00 5.66
C SER A 10 -11.39 -8.63 6.86
N LEU A 11 -10.40 -7.74 6.72
CA LEU A 11 -9.60 -7.27 7.87
C LEU A 11 -10.49 -6.65 8.94
N ALA A 12 -11.35 -5.69 8.56
CA ALA A 12 -12.17 -4.96 9.51
C ALA A 12 -13.16 -5.89 10.23
N VAL A 13 -13.89 -6.71 9.49
CA VAL A 13 -14.91 -7.60 10.04
C VAL A 13 -14.28 -8.72 10.86
N PHE A 14 -13.27 -9.40 10.32
CA PHE A 14 -12.59 -10.49 11.03
C PHE A 14 -11.90 -10.00 12.29
N GLY A 15 -11.18 -8.87 12.22
CA GLY A 15 -10.53 -8.27 13.38
C GLY A 15 -11.52 -7.87 14.46
N THR A 16 -12.58 -7.14 14.10
CA THR A 16 -13.63 -6.74 15.05
C THR A 16 -14.28 -7.95 15.71
N ILE A 17 -14.81 -8.89 14.93
CA ILE A 17 -15.48 -10.07 15.47
C ILE A 17 -14.52 -10.89 16.34
N GLY A 18 -13.30 -11.11 15.86
CA GLY A 18 -12.28 -11.89 16.57
C GLY A 18 -11.99 -11.33 17.95
N LEU A 19 -11.76 -10.01 18.07
CA LEU A 19 -11.46 -9.40 19.38
C LEU A 19 -12.66 -9.48 20.34
N TRP A 20 -13.88 -9.26 19.86
CA TRP A 20 -15.08 -9.41 20.69
C TRP A 20 -15.30 -10.87 21.13
N VAL A 21 -14.95 -11.85 20.30
CA VAL A 21 -14.97 -13.27 20.68
C VAL A 21 -13.93 -13.56 21.77
N VAL A 22 -12.71 -13.03 21.63
CA VAL A 22 -11.67 -13.15 22.68
C VAL A 22 -12.17 -12.58 24.01
N TYR A 23 -12.80 -11.40 23.99
CA TYR A 23 -13.44 -10.81 25.16
C TYR A 23 -14.54 -11.70 25.75
N ALA A 24 -15.47 -12.19 24.92
CA ALA A 24 -16.57 -13.03 25.37
C ALA A 24 -16.06 -14.32 26.06
N ILE A 25 -15.02 -14.95 25.51
CA ILE A 25 -14.39 -16.13 26.11
C ILE A 25 -13.66 -15.76 27.41
N ALA A 26 -13.00 -14.59 27.46
CA ALA A 26 -12.35 -14.11 28.69
C ALA A 26 -13.35 -13.92 29.83
N VAL A 27 -14.51 -13.33 29.54
CA VAL A 27 -15.61 -13.16 30.51
C VAL A 27 -16.19 -14.52 30.89
N SER A 28 -16.51 -15.38 29.91
CA SER A 28 -17.10 -16.70 30.17
C SER A 28 -16.20 -17.61 31.01
N ASN A 29 -14.89 -17.47 30.89
CA ASN A 29 -13.91 -18.26 31.64
C ASN A 29 -13.51 -17.61 32.97
N ASN A 30 -14.11 -16.46 33.34
CA ASN A 30 -13.75 -15.67 34.52
C ASN A 30 -12.25 -15.30 34.59
N THR A 31 -11.59 -15.15 33.44
CA THR A 31 -10.18 -14.70 33.39
C THR A 31 -10.06 -13.18 33.47
N VAL A 32 -11.18 -12.46 33.35
CA VAL A 32 -11.31 -11.02 33.58
C VAL A 32 -12.52 -10.78 34.49
N ASN A 33 -12.39 -9.87 35.45
CA ASN A 33 -13.46 -9.53 36.37
C ASN A 33 -14.14 -8.21 36.00
N ILE A 34 -15.25 -8.29 35.26
CA ILE A 34 -16.00 -7.13 34.78
C ILE A 34 -16.77 -6.38 35.88
N THR A 35 -16.89 -6.94 37.10
CA THR A 35 -17.49 -6.20 38.22
C THR A 35 -16.53 -5.24 38.88
N GLU A 36 -15.22 -5.45 38.69
CA GLU A 36 -14.16 -4.61 39.25
C GLU A 36 -13.64 -3.60 38.21
N GLU A 37 -13.38 -4.05 36.99
CA GLU A 37 -12.75 -3.23 35.96
C GLU A 37 -13.16 -3.68 34.56
N PHE A 38 -13.39 -2.75 33.64
CA PHE A 38 -13.53 -3.06 32.23
C PHE A 38 -12.14 -3.36 31.63
N PRO A 39 -11.89 -4.58 31.10
CA PRO A 39 -10.54 -5.02 30.78
C PRO A 39 -10.02 -4.47 29.44
N TYR A 40 -8.70 -4.23 29.40
CA TYR A 40 -7.97 -4.00 28.16
C TYR A 40 -8.06 -5.23 27.22
N ILE A 41 -7.92 -5.00 25.92
CA ILE A 41 -7.91 -6.06 24.90
C ILE A 41 -6.80 -7.07 25.21
N SER A 42 -5.61 -6.56 25.52
CA SER A 42 -4.44 -7.36 25.87
C SER A 42 -4.66 -8.23 27.11
N THR A 43 -5.40 -7.73 28.11
CA THR A 43 -5.78 -8.49 29.30
C THR A 43 -6.71 -9.65 28.94
N CYS A 44 -7.69 -9.42 28.04
CA CYS A 44 -8.57 -10.48 27.56
C CYS A 44 -7.80 -11.60 26.83
N GLY A 45 -6.74 -11.25 26.10
CA GLY A 45 -5.87 -12.17 25.37
C GLY A 45 -4.69 -12.73 26.17
N SER A 46 -4.69 -12.64 27.51
CA SER A 46 -3.51 -13.02 28.31
C SER A 46 -3.41 -14.49 28.69
N TYR A 47 -4.53 -15.21 28.78
CA TYR A 47 -4.58 -16.61 29.24
C TYR A 47 -5.01 -17.57 28.14
N SER A 48 -4.68 -18.85 28.26
CA SER A 48 -5.15 -19.87 27.31
C SER A 48 -6.61 -20.26 27.61
N PRO A 49 -7.46 -20.45 26.58
CA PRO A 49 -7.16 -20.47 25.14
C PRO A 49 -7.23 -19.10 24.44
N GLN A 50 -7.61 -18.03 25.13
CA GLN A 50 -7.85 -16.70 24.57
C GLN A 50 -6.61 -16.11 23.91
N SER A 51 -5.42 -16.34 24.48
CA SER A 51 -4.14 -15.86 23.97
C SER A 51 -3.78 -16.46 22.63
N CYS A 52 -4.08 -17.75 22.41
CA CYS A 52 -3.89 -18.40 21.11
C CYS A 52 -4.80 -17.80 20.05
N LEU A 53 -6.07 -17.56 20.38
CA LEU A 53 -7.04 -16.91 19.49
C LEU A 53 -6.61 -15.48 19.17
N PHE A 54 -6.23 -14.70 20.19
CA PHE A 54 -5.76 -13.33 20.05
C PHE A 54 -4.54 -13.25 19.12
N SER A 55 -3.52 -14.09 19.36
CA SER A 55 -2.35 -14.20 18.48
C SER A 55 -2.74 -14.52 17.04
N GLN A 56 -3.61 -15.51 16.82
CA GLN A 56 -4.04 -15.90 15.49
C GLN A 56 -4.78 -14.76 14.77
N ILE A 57 -5.67 -14.05 15.47
CA ILE A 57 -6.39 -12.90 14.94
C ILE A 57 -5.42 -11.79 14.55
N CYS A 58 -4.50 -11.42 15.45
CA CYS A 58 -3.48 -10.40 15.19
C CYS A 58 -2.57 -10.76 14.00
N ASN A 59 -2.12 -12.02 13.90
CA ASN A 59 -1.28 -12.47 12.81
C ASN A 59 -1.99 -12.42 11.45
N ILE A 60 -3.27 -12.82 11.39
CA ILE A 60 -4.08 -12.69 10.17
C ILE A 60 -4.28 -11.21 9.82
N CYS A 61 -4.64 -10.37 10.80
CA CYS A 61 -4.78 -8.93 10.60
C CYS A 61 -3.48 -8.28 10.12
N CYS A 62 -2.31 -8.70 10.63
CA CYS A 62 -1.00 -8.25 10.19
C CYS A 62 -0.78 -8.53 8.69
N VAL A 63 -1.01 -9.77 8.24
CA VAL A 63 -0.84 -10.14 6.82
C VAL A 63 -1.82 -9.37 5.93
N LEU A 64 -3.08 -9.25 6.34
CA LEU A 64 -4.08 -8.49 5.60
C LEU A 64 -3.70 -7.00 5.53
N ALA A 65 -3.21 -6.42 6.63
CA ALA A 65 -2.77 -5.02 6.69
C ALA A 65 -1.59 -4.78 5.74
N LEU A 66 -0.58 -5.66 5.74
CA LEU A 66 0.56 -5.58 4.81
C LEU A 66 0.09 -5.52 3.36
N TRP A 67 -0.81 -6.42 2.95
CA TRP A 67 -1.36 -6.41 1.60
C TRP A 67 -2.12 -5.11 1.29
N ILE A 68 -2.97 -4.63 2.20
CA ILE A 68 -3.70 -3.37 2.02
C ILE A 68 -2.73 -2.20 1.86
N VAL A 69 -1.70 -2.12 2.70
CA VAL A 69 -0.68 -1.07 2.66
C VAL A 69 0.08 -1.11 1.32
N THR A 70 0.49 -2.29 0.86
CA THR A 70 1.19 -2.45 -0.43
C THR A 70 0.30 -2.08 -1.61
N ILE A 71 -0.95 -2.56 -1.64
CA ILE A 71 -1.91 -2.21 -2.71
C ILE A 71 -2.14 -0.71 -2.72
N ARG A 72 -2.28 -0.08 -1.55
CA ARG A 72 -2.49 1.36 -1.45
C ARG A 72 -1.28 2.15 -1.95
N PHE A 73 -0.08 1.74 -1.57
CA PHE A 73 1.16 2.34 -2.07
C PHE A 73 1.24 2.27 -3.59
N GLN A 74 0.98 1.08 -4.16
CA GLN A 74 1.01 0.87 -5.61
C GLN A 74 -0.08 1.67 -6.32
N GLN A 75 -1.29 1.73 -5.76
CA GLN A 75 -2.40 2.51 -6.30
C GLN A 75 -2.01 3.99 -6.45
N ILE A 76 -1.40 4.59 -5.42
CA ILE A 76 -0.98 6.00 -5.46
C ILE A 76 0.16 6.20 -6.47
N HIS A 77 1.10 5.25 -6.53
CA HIS A 77 2.18 5.26 -7.49
C HIS A 77 1.66 5.23 -8.94
N ASP A 78 0.74 4.33 -9.25
CA ASP A 78 0.18 4.13 -10.61
C ASP A 78 -0.69 5.30 -11.07
N LEU A 79 -1.25 6.07 -10.13
CA LEU A 79 -1.94 7.32 -10.44
C LEU A 79 -0.98 8.46 -10.83
N GLY A 80 0.33 8.20 -10.93
CA GLY A 80 1.36 9.18 -11.29
C GLY A 80 1.70 10.14 -10.14
N ARG A 81 1.42 9.73 -8.90
CA ARG A 81 1.54 10.58 -7.70
C ARG A 81 2.49 10.01 -6.67
N ALA A 82 3.51 9.30 -7.14
CA ALA A 82 4.61 8.84 -6.31
C ALA A 82 5.27 10.04 -5.61
N SER A 83 5.38 9.95 -4.29
CA SER A 83 5.94 11.01 -3.46
C SER A 83 6.66 10.39 -2.26
N HIS A 84 7.57 11.14 -1.63
CA HIS A 84 8.20 10.71 -0.39
C HIS A 84 7.18 10.39 0.70
N LEU A 85 6.02 11.06 0.70
CA LEU A 85 4.92 10.76 1.61
C LEU A 85 4.28 9.39 1.33
N ASN A 86 4.16 8.98 0.05
CA ASN A 86 3.67 7.64 -0.28
C ASN A 86 4.64 6.56 0.24
N THR A 87 5.95 6.76 0.05
CA THR A 87 6.99 5.85 0.57
C THR A 87 7.02 5.84 2.10
N ALA A 88 6.90 7.00 2.75
CA ALA A 88 6.78 7.08 4.21
C ALA A 88 5.55 6.32 4.71
N GLY A 89 4.42 6.43 4.01
CA GLY A 89 3.22 5.64 4.29
C GLY A 89 3.46 4.13 4.19
N LEU A 90 4.16 3.66 3.15
CA LEU A 90 4.53 2.24 3.03
C LEU A 90 5.37 1.77 4.23
N VAL A 91 6.41 2.52 4.58
CA VAL A 91 7.30 2.20 5.71
C VAL A 91 6.53 2.18 7.03
N LEU A 92 5.74 3.22 7.32
CA LEU A 92 4.92 3.31 8.53
C LEU A 92 3.93 2.14 8.64
N GLY A 93 3.24 1.81 7.55
CA GLY A 93 2.28 0.70 7.53
C GLY A 93 2.95 -0.66 7.75
N PHE A 94 4.16 -0.87 7.23
CA PHE A 94 4.94 -2.09 7.46
C PHE A 94 5.39 -2.21 8.92
N ILE A 95 5.98 -1.16 9.49
CA ILE A 95 6.42 -1.16 10.88
C ILE A 95 5.21 -1.33 11.82
N SER A 96 4.09 -0.67 11.54
CA SER A 96 2.84 -0.87 12.30
C SER A 96 2.33 -2.31 12.22
N SER A 97 2.35 -2.94 11.05
CA SER A 97 1.95 -4.34 10.88
C SER A 97 2.85 -5.31 11.66
N ILE A 98 4.17 -5.06 11.67
CA ILE A 98 5.10 -5.79 12.55
C ILE A 98 4.70 -5.63 14.01
N GLY A 99 4.31 -4.41 14.42
CA GLY A 99 3.78 -4.14 15.75
C GLY A 99 2.56 -5.01 16.12
N ILE A 100 1.61 -5.18 15.19
CA ILE A 100 0.42 -6.05 15.36
C ILE A 100 0.85 -7.50 15.61
N SER A 101 1.84 -8.01 14.86
CA SER A 101 2.39 -9.35 15.10
C SER A 101 3.05 -9.46 16.47
N ILE A 102 3.91 -8.50 16.85
CA ILE A 102 4.60 -8.53 18.14
C ILE A 102 3.59 -8.52 19.30
N LEU A 103 2.67 -7.55 19.35
CA LEU A 103 1.71 -7.48 20.46
C LEU A 103 0.78 -8.69 20.54
N GLY A 104 0.48 -9.31 19.40
CA GLY A 104 -0.37 -10.51 19.32
C GLY A 104 0.31 -11.76 19.88
N ASN A 105 1.64 -11.89 19.73
CA ASN A 105 2.38 -13.09 20.11
C ASN A 105 3.08 -12.97 21.48
N PHE A 106 3.42 -11.76 21.92
CA PHE A 106 4.03 -11.52 23.22
C PHE A 106 2.98 -10.96 24.16
N GLN A 107 2.46 -11.79 25.07
CA GLN A 107 1.39 -11.43 25.98
C GLN A 107 1.86 -10.40 27.00
N GLN A 108 0.98 -9.45 27.32
CA GLN A 108 1.22 -8.41 28.31
C GLN A 108 1.60 -8.98 29.69
N SER A 109 0.96 -10.08 30.10
CA SER A 109 1.19 -10.74 31.39
C SER A 109 2.52 -11.49 31.51
N VAL A 110 3.17 -11.83 30.39
CA VAL A 110 4.39 -12.65 30.37
C VAL A 110 5.62 -11.80 30.05
N VAL A 111 5.57 -11.00 28.97
CA VAL A 111 6.70 -10.18 28.51
C VAL A 111 6.22 -8.76 28.19
N MET A 112 5.78 -8.05 29.23
CA MET A 112 5.22 -6.69 29.17
C MET A 112 6.01 -5.74 28.25
N GLY A 113 7.33 -5.70 28.37
CA GLY A 113 8.17 -4.76 27.59
C GLY A 113 8.07 -4.95 26.08
N VAL A 114 8.09 -6.21 25.61
CA VAL A 114 7.96 -6.53 24.19
C VAL A 114 6.54 -6.31 23.70
N HIS A 115 5.54 -6.65 24.52
CA HIS A 115 4.13 -6.36 24.23
C HIS A 115 3.92 -4.85 24.01
N LEU A 116 4.44 -4.02 24.92
CA LEU A 116 4.31 -2.57 24.85
C LEU A 116 5.04 -2.00 23.62
N LEU A 117 6.22 -2.50 23.27
CA LEU A 117 6.91 -2.12 22.03
C LEU A 117 6.02 -2.41 20.80
N GLY A 118 5.41 -3.59 20.75
CA GLY A 118 4.47 -3.97 19.70
C GLY A 118 3.25 -3.04 19.65
N ALA A 119 2.65 -2.74 20.81
CA ALA A 119 1.50 -1.84 20.93
C ALA A 119 1.84 -0.40 20.49
N LEU A 120 3.01 0.12 20.87
CA LEU A 120 3.48 1.43 20.44
C LEU A 120 3.65 1.50 18.92
N MET A 121 4.29 0.48 18.33
CA MET A 121 4.44 0.36 16.88
C MET A 121 3.09 0.27 16.17
N ALA A 122 2.18 -0.59 16.64
CA ALA A 122 0.87 -0.78 16.03
C ALA A 122 0.01 0.49 16.10
N PHE A 123 -0.11 1.11 17.28
CA PHE A 123 -1.01 2.22 17.51
C PHE A 123 -0.45 3.56 17.00
N PHE A 124 0.75 3.95 17.41
CA PHE A 124 1.27 5.29 17.06
C PHE A 124 1.69 5.37 15.59
N LEU A 125 2.43 4.37 15.10
CA LEU A 125 2.85 4.35 13.69
C LEU A 125 1.69 3.99 12.76
N GLY A 126 0.72 3.20 13.24
CA GLY A 126 -0.54 2.96 12.52
C GLY A 126 -1.38 4.23 12.38
N LEU A 127 -1.51 5.01 13.46
CA LEU A 127 -2.20 6.31 13.41
C LEU A 127 -1.47 7.30 12.49
N ALA A 128 -0.14 7.36 12.57
CA ALA A 128 0.67 8.17 11.66
C ALA A 128 0.46 7.74 10.19
N TYR A 129 0.43 6.43 9.92
CA TYR A 129 0.08 5.90 8.60
C TYR A 129 -1.30 6.41 8.15
N PHE A 130 -2.32 6.33 8.98
CA PHE A 130 -3.67 6.78 8.60
C PHE A 130 -3.74 8.30 8.35
N TRP A 131 -3.01 9.12 9.11
CA TRP A 131 -2.87 10.55 8.83
C TRP A 131 -2.20 10.82 7.48
N VAL A 132 -1.11 10.10 7.16
CA VAL A 132 -0.47 10.16 5.84
C VAL A 132 -1.46 9.75 4.74
N GLN A 133 -2.28 8.72 4.95
CA GLN A 133 -3.29 8.30 3.98
C GLN A 133 -4.44 9.29 3.83
N ALA A 134 -4.87 9.95 4.90
CA ALA A 134 -5.85 11.03 4.86
C ALA A 134 -5.32 12.23 4.05
N TRP A 135 -4.05 12.60 4.27
CA TRP A 135 -3.38 13.64 3.51
C TRP A 135 -3.25 13.29 2.02
N LEU A 136 -2.76 12.08 1.72
CA LEU A 136 -2.65 11.61 0.34
C LEU A 136 -4.02 11.57 -0.35
N ALA A 137 -5.09 11.19 0.35
CA ALA A 137 -6.46 11.22 -0.17
C ALA A 137 -6.98 12.65 -0.40
N TYR A 138 -6.58 13.62 0.42
CA TYR A 138 -6.96 15.03 0.22
C TYR A 138 -6.32 15.63 -1.04
N TYR A 139 -5.01 15.43 -1.24
CA TYR A 139 -4.30 15.93 -2.42
C TYR A 139 -4.59 15.11 -3.67
N SER A 140 -4.86 13.82 -3.47
CA SER A 140 -5.22 12.86 -4.52
C SER A 140 -6.63 12.36 -4.32
N PRO A 141 -7.62 13.26 -4.51
CA PRO A 141 -8.99 12.90 -4.29
C PRO A 141 -9.32 11.69 -5.16
N PRO A 142 -9.92 10.65 -4.57
CA PRO A 142 -10.49 9.58 -5.37
C PRO A 142 -11.55 10.18 -6.32
N SER A 143 -11.98 9.45 -7.34
CA SER A 143 -12.86 10.02 -8.37
C SER A 143 -14.11 10.67 -7.78
N ARG A 144 -14.77 11.54 -8.56
CA ARG A 144 -15.78 12.50 -8.09
C ARG A 144 -16.87 11.92 -7.18
N ASP A 145 -17.20 10.63 -7.33
CA ASP A 145 -18.11 9.81 -6.53
C ASP A 145 -17.62 9.47 -5.10
N ARG A 146 -16.34 9.70 -4.79
CA ARG A 146 -15.68 9.25 -3.55
C ARG A 146 -15.10 10.38 -2.70
N ARG A 147 -15.48 11.63 -2.97
CA ARG A 147 -15.01 12.79 -2.19
C ARG A 147 -15.35 12.71 -0.70
N TRP A 148 -16.39 11.95 -0.34
CA TRP A 148 -16.79 11.70 1.05
C TRP A 148 -15.72 10.93 1.86
N VAL A 149 -14.86 10.15 1.20
CA VAL A 149 -13.81 9.36 1.87
C VAL A 149 -12.84 10.25 2.64
N VAL A 150 -12.50 11.41 2.09
CA VAL A 150 -11.53 12.34 2.68
C VAL A 150 -12.01 12.89 4.04
N PRO A 151 -13.18 13.56 4.15
CA PRO A 151 -13.65 14.05 5.44
C PRO A 151 -13.90 12.92 6.44
N VAL A 152 -14.39 11.76 6.01
CA VAL A 152 -14.59 10.60 6.91
C VAL A 152 -13.24 10.12 7.48
N ARG A 153 -12.19 10.02 6.65
CA ARG A 153 -10.84 9.68 7.14
C ARG A 153 -10.33 10.71 8.14
N VAL A 154 -10.47 12.00 7.86
CA VAL A 154 -10.00 13.06 8.77
C VAL A 154 -10.74 13.01 10.10
N ILE A 155 -12.07 12.83 10.10
CA ILE A 155 -12.86 12.72 11.33
C ILE A 155 -12.41 11.51 12.17
N LEU A 156 -12.28 10.33 11.54
CA LEU A 156 -11.86 9.13 12.25
C LEU A 156 -10.41 9.22 12.75
N CYS A 157 -9.48 9.77 11.96
CA CYS A 157 -8.10 9.98 12.40
C CYS A 157 -8.04 10.94 13.60
N SER A 158 -8.79 12.04 13.56
CA SER A 158 -8.89 12.98 14.69
C SER A 158 -9.49 12.29 15.92
N GLN A 159 -10.54 11.50 15.76
CA GLN A 159 -11.13 10.72 16.85
C GLN A 159 -10.10 9.74 17.44
N CYS A 160 -9.37 8.98 16.62
CA CYS A 160 -8.32 8.07 17.07
C CYS A 160 -7.19 8.82 17.79
N THR A 161 -6.77 9.99 17.32
CA THR A 161 -5.79 10.83 18.01
C THR A 161 -6.28 11.25 19.40
N CYS A 162 -7.54 11.71 19.51
CA CYS A 162 -8.14 12.02 20.81
C CYS A 162 -8.18 10.80 21.72
N LEU A 163 -8.57 9.63 21.21
CA LEU A 163 -8.63 8.39 21.99
C LEU A 163 -7.26 7.95 22.51
N VAL A 164 -6.18 8.09 21.73
CA VAL A 164 -4.80 7.81 22.22
C VAL A 164 -4.42 8.74 23.37
N ILE A 165 -4.71 10.04 23.24
CA ILE A 165 -4.43 11.03 24.28
C ILE A 165 -5.26 10.73 25.54
N CYS A 166 -6.56 10.51 25.38
CA CYS A 166 -7.46 10.15 26.49
C CYS A 166 -7.01 8.87 27.19
N MET A 167 -6.68 7.82 26.44
CA MET A 167 -6.18 6.56 27.00
C MET A 167 -4.96 6.79 27.89
N PHE A 168 -3.98 7.57 27.42
CA PHE A 168 -2.77 7.86 28.20
C PHE A 168 -3.09 8.66 29.47
N VAL A 169 -3.87 9.74 29.36
CA VAL A 169 -4.26 10.57 30.51
C VAL A 169 -5.06 9.79 31.54
N LEU A 170 -6.07 9.02 31.10
CA LEU A 170 -6.93 8.22 31.96
C LEU A 170 -6.14 7.12 32.68
N HIS A 171 -5.22 6.44 31.96
CA HIS A 171 -4.35 5.44 32.56
C HIS A 171 -3.43 6.06 33.63
N SER A 172 -2.81 7.21 33.34
CA SER A 172 -1.93 7.91 34.28
C SER A 172 -2.65 8.49 35.50
N THR A 173 -3.96 8.74 35.40
CA THR A 173 -4.79 9.26 36.50
C THR A 173 -5.53 8.16 37.28
N GLY A 174 -5.33 6.89 36.90
CA GLY A 174 -5.90 5.73 37.61
C GLY A 174 -7.25 5.25 37.11
N PHE A 175 -7.84 5.92 36.11
CA PHE A 175 -9.09 5.54 35.45
C PHE A 175 -8.86 4.45 34.40
N ARG A 176 -8.56 3.24 34.87
CA ARG A 176 -8.14 2.12 34.01
C ARG A 176 -9.26 1.60 33.11
N SER A 177 -10.48 1.48 33.62
CA SER A 177 -11.65 1.04 32.83
C SER A 177 -11.91 1.99 31.66
N GLU A 178 -11.81 3.29 31.90
CA GLU A 178 -12.02 4.34 30.92
C GLU A 178 -10.89 4.37 29.88
N ALA A 179 -9.66 4.14 30.32
CA ALA A 179 -8.53 3.96 29.40
C ALA A 179 -8.68 2.70 28.54
N ALA A 180 -9.15 1.58 29.10
CA ALA A 180 -9.46 0.38 28.34
C ALA A 180 -10.58 0.62 27.32
N MET A 181 -11.65 1.33 27.69
CA MET A 181 -12.69 1.74 26.72
C MET A 181 -12.11 2.58 25.57
N CYS A 182 -11.16 3.47 25.86
CA CYS A 182 -10.47 4.23 24.82
C CYS A 182 -9.63 3.33 23.90
N GLU A 183 -8.94 2.32 24.44
CA GLU A 183 -8.21 1.32 23.66
C GLU A 183 -9.15 0.56 22.71
N TRP A 184 -10.25 0.04 23.23
CA TRP A 184 -11.27 -0.66 22.43
C TRP A 184 -11.80 0.24 21.30
N ALA A 185 -12.20 1.47 21.63
CA ALA A 185 -12.67 2.43 20.64
C ALA A 185 -11.61 2.77 19.59
N LEU A 186 -10.34 2.88 19.99
CA LEU A 186 -9.21 3.15 19.10
C LEU A 186 -9.05 2.02 18.08
N VAL A 187 -9.03 0.77 18.54
CA VAL A 187 -8.88 -0.41 17.67
C VAL A 187 -10.06 -0.57 16.72
N MET A 188 -11.29 -0.33 17.19
CA MET A 188 -12.47 -0.30 16.30
C MET A 188 -12.38 0.83 15.28
N GLY A 189 -11.86 2.00 15.67
CA GLY A 189 -11.56 3.10 14.76
C GLY A 189 -10.54 2.72 13.69
N PHE A 190 -9.51 1.96 14.03
CA PHE A 190 -8.52 1.45 13.07
C PHE A 190 -9.13 0.45 12.09
N PHE A 191 -9.98 -0.46 12.56
CA PHE A 191 -10.72 -1.36 11.66
C PHE A 191 -11.64 -0.60 10.73
N ALA A 192 -12.32 0.45 11.20
CA ALA A 192 -13.11 1.33 10.33
C ALA A 192 -12.24 2.08 9.30
N LEU A 193 -11.10 2.63 9.71
CA LEU A 193 -10.14 3.31 8.83
C LEU A 193 -9.55 2.39 7.76
N PHE A 194 -9.30 1.12 8.10
CA PHE A 194 -8.95 0.09 7.13
C PHE A 194 -10.14 -0.21 6.21
N GLY A 195 -11.34 -0.42 6.76
CA GLY A 195 -12.56 -0.70 5.99
C GLY A 195 -12.87 0.35 4.91
N ILE A 196 -12.53 1.62 5.14
CA ILE A 196 -12.68 2.70 4.14
C ILE A 196 -11.88 2.42 2.85
N PHE A 197 -10.74 1.73 2.92
CA PHE A 197 -10.00 1.34 1.71
C PHE A 197 -10.83 0.47 0.75
N ALA A 198 -11.87 -0.23 1.23
CA ALA A 198 -12.76 -0.99 0.35
C ALA A 198 -13.44 -0.10 -0.70
N ALA A 199 -13.84 1.11 -0.30
CA ALA A 199 -14.42 2.10 -1.21
C ALA A 199 -13.40 2.59 -2.26
N GLU A 200 -12.11 2.56 -1.95
CA GLU A 200 -11.03 2.96 -2.85
C GLU A 200 -10.50 1.81 -3.72
N PHE A 201 -10.64 0.56 -3.27
CA PHE A 201 -10.11 -0.63 -3.93
C PHE A 201 -11.09 -1.29 -4.91
N ARG A 202 -12.39 -0.97 -4.84
CA ARG A 202 -13.47 -1.56 -5.68
C ARG A 202 -13.29 -1.44 -7.21
N HIS A 203 -12.43 -0.54 -7.67
CA HIS A 203 -12.14 -0.31 -9.10
C HIS A 203 -10.69 -0.59 -9.47
N ILE A 204 -9.92 -1.22 -8.58
CA ILE A 204 -8.57 -1.65 -8.92
C ILE A 204 -8.68 -2.89 -9.80
N ASP A 205 -8.46 -2.72 -11.10
CA ASP A 205 -8.40 -3.82 -12.08
C ASP A 205 -6.93 -4.12 -12.41
N PHE A 206 -6.21 -4.80 -11.51
CA PHE A 206 -4.83 -5.25 -11.78
C PHE A 206 -4.85 -6.40 -12.80
N HIS A 207 -4.54 -6.10 -14.07
CA HIS A 207 -4.19 -7.12 -15.08
C HIS A 207 -2.72 -7.07 -15.53
N LYS A 208 -1.89 -6.19 -14.94
CA LYS A 208 -0.46 -6.10 -15.30
C LYS A 208 0.43 -5.78 -14.10
N LEU A 209 1.07 -6.79 -13.56
CA LEU A 209 2.35 -6.62 -12.87
C LEU A 209 3.40 -6.38 -13.96
N THR A 210 3.89 -5.15 -14.09
CA THR A 210 4.91 -4.84 -15.10
C THR A 210 6.27 -4.89 -14.42
N VAL A 211 7.10 -5.87 -14.79
CA VAL A 211 8.50 -5.92 -14.36
C VAL A 211 9.21 -4.70 -14.95
N GLN A 212 9.74 -3.82 -14.10
CA GLN A 212 10.65 -2.76 -14.53
C GLN A 212 11.95 -3.41 -14.99
N LYS A 213 12.17 -3.49 -16.31
CA LYS A 213 13.49 -3.84 -16.85
C LYS A 213 14.38 -2.62 -16.63
N GLN A 214 15.31 -2.70 -15.69
CA GLN A 214 16.40 -1.75 -15.65
C GLN A 214 17.23 -1.97 -16.92
N GLU A 215 17.18 -1.04 -17.87
CA GLU A 215 18.18 -1.02 -18.95
C GLU A 215 19.54 -0.80 -18.30
N MET A 216 20.33 -1.86 -18.29
CA MET A 216 21.74 -1.81 -17.92
C MET A 216 22.40 -0.83 -18.88
N LYS A 217 22.76 0.36 -18.42
CA LYS A 217 23.58 1.31 -19.19
C LYS A 217 24.91 0.63 -19.48
N THR A 218 25.05 0.03 -20.66
CA THR A 218 26.35 -0.25 -21.26
C THR A 218 26.98 1.10 -21.58
N THR A 219 27.90 1.54 -20.72
CA THR A 219 28.89 2.57 -21.03
C THR A 219 29.73 2.08 -22.22
N SER A 220 29.35 2.50 -23.42
CA SER A 220 30.20 2.48 -24.60
C SER A 220 30.91 3.82 -24.68
N ASP A 221 31.99 3.97 -23.92
CA ASP A 221 33.00 4.99 -24.22
C ASP A 221 33.82 4.48 -25.42
N ALA A 222 33.30 4.77 -26.62
CA ALA A 222 34.07 4.67 -27.85
C ALA A 222 34.67 6.06 -28.13
N ASN A 223 35.79 6.36 -27.46
CA ASN A 223 36.67 7.42 -27.91
C ASN A 223 37.35 6.96 -29.19
N GLY A 224 37.02 7.63 -30.30
CA GLY A 224 37.72 7.50 -31.56
C GLY A 224 39.18 7.95 -31.39
N LEU A 225 40.09 7.03 -31.62
CA LEU A 225 41.49 7.33 -31.95
C LEU A 225 41.82 6.52 -33.20
N GLU A 226 41.90 7.24 -34.32
CA GLU A 226 42.41 6.74 -35.59
C GLU A 226 43.87 6.29 -35.43
N PHE A 227 44.22 5.15 -36.04
CA PHE A 227 45.61 4.77 -36.28
C PHE A 227 45.81 4.46 -37.77
N PRO A 228 46.94 4.88 -38.39
CA PRO A 228 47.11 4.81 -39.84
C PRO A 228 47.55 3.42 -40.31
N GLN A 229 47.10 3.05 -41.50
CA GLN A 229 47.55 1.86 -42.25
C GLN A 229 49.02 2.00 -42.67
N LEU A 230 49.88 1.04 -42.31
CA LEU A 230 51.12 0.74 -43.04
C LEU A 230 51.46 -0.77 -42.99
N LEU A 231 51.49 -1.35 -44.20
CA LEU A 231 52.39 -2.38 -44.75
C LEU A 231 52.58 -3.75 -44.07
N GLY A 232 52.46 -4.80 -44.89
CA GLY A 232 53.40 -5.93 -44.87
C GLY A 232 52.85 -7.34 -44.70
N GLU A 233 52.52 -7.96 -45.84
CA GLU A 233 52.86 -9.36 -46.21
C GLU A 233 52.50 -10.60 -45.37
N ARG A 234 51.76 -11.50 -46.06
CA ARG A 234 52.07 -12.94 -46.31
C ARG A 234 51.32 -14.04 -45.52
N GLU A 235 50.44 -14.71 -46.29
CA GLU A 235 50.08 -16.14 -46.35
C GLU A 235 50.03 -17.03 -45.08
N ARG A 236 48.90 -17.74 -44.86
CA ARG A 236 48.63 -19.12 -45.35
C ARG A 236 47.37 -19.73 -44.69
N GLY A 237 46.48 -20.29 -45.53
CA GLY A 237 45.95 -21.65 -45.34
C GLY A 237 44.71 -21.91 -44.45
N GLY A 238 43.71 -22.58 -45.04
CA GLY A 238 42.84 -23.53 -44.33
C GLY A 238 41.35 -23.16 -44.29
N LYS A 239 40.59 -23.39 -45.38
CA LYS A 239 39.65 -24.52 -45.56
C LYS A 239 38.48 -24.61 -44.56
N SER A 240 37.28 -24.41 -45.12
CA SER A 240 36.20 -25.41 -45.24
C SER A 240 34.88 -25.14 -44.49
N ARG A 241 33.81 -25.01 -45.32
CA ARG A 241 32.43 -25.55 -45.19
C ARG A 241 31.58 -25.09 -44.00
N ALA A 242 30.26 -24.94 -44.11
CA ALA A 242 29.30 -25.10 -45.19
C ALA A 242 28.03 -24.31 -44.80
N ALA A 243 27.32 -23.84 -45.83
CA ALA A 243 25.95 -23.34 -45.76
C ALA A 243 24.95 -24.52 -45.72
N VAL A 244 23.65 -24.15 -45.72
CA VAL A 244 22.43 -24.96 -45.96
C VAL A 244 21.68 -25.30 -44.65
N SER A 245 20.79 -24.43 -44.16
CA SER A 245 19.41 -24.09 -44.59
C SER A 245 18.34 -24.93 -43.88
N SER A 246 17.39 -24.26 -43.23
CA SER A 246 15.97 -24.60 -43.39
C SER A 246 15.13 -23.34 -43.11
N GLU A 247 14.55 -22.84 -44.19
CA GLU A 247 13.48 -21.86 -44.22
C GLU A 247 12.22 -22.42 -43.56
N TRP A 248 11.51 -21.59 -42.78
CA TRP A 248 10.07 -21.40 -42.95
C TRP A 248 9.74 -19.93 -42.65
N ALA A 249 9.52 -19.18 -43.72
CA ALA A 249 8.96 -17.83 -43.68
C ALA A 249 7.43 -17.91 -43.66
N SER A 250 6.78 -17.05 -42.87
CA SER A 250 5.60 -16.28 -43.29
C SER A 250 5.12 -15.28 -42.20
N PRO A 251 4.39 -14.21 -42.59
CA PRO A 251 4.60 -12.85 -42.09
C PRO A 251 3.41 -12.27 -41.32
N VAL A 252 3.62 -11.28 -40.44
CA VAL A 252 2.51 -10.48 -39.86
C VAL A 252 2.87 -8.99 -39.72
N MET A 253 2.32 -8.22 -40.67
CA MET A 253 1.63 -6.91 -40.56
C MET A 253 2.23 -5.79 -39.70
N ILE A 254 2.83 -4.81 -40.39
CA ILE A 254 2.99 -3.43 -39.92
C ILE A 254 1.61 -2.76 -39.86
N SER A 255 1.15 -2.40 -38.67
CA SER A 255 -0.14 -1.72 -38.47
C SER A 255 -0.13 -0.30 -39.06
N SER A 256 -1.10 -0.03 -39.94
CA SER A 256 -1.34 1.23 -40.66
C SER A 256 -1.87 2.39 -39.80
N ARG A 257 -1.78 2.32 -38.46
CA ARG A 257 -2.31 3.36 -37.54
C ARG A 257 -1.45 4.62 -37.42
N SER A 258 -0.21 4.60 -37.93
CA SER A 258 0.71 5.76 -37.87
C SER A 258 0.39 6.84 -38.94
N ALA A 259 -0.06 6.43 -40.14
CA ALA A 259 -0.26 7.36 -41.26
C ALA A 259 -1.52 8.25 -41.13
N GLY A 260 -2.57 7.77 -40.46
CA GLY A 260 -3.81 8.53 -40.26
C GLY A 260 -3.66 9.70 -39.27
N THR A 261 -2.79 9.55 -38.28
CA THR A 261 -2.59 10.54 -37.21
C THR A 261 -1.75 11.73 -37.70
N LEU A 262 -0.78 11.49 -38.59
CA LEU A 262 -0.01 12.56 -39.22
C LEU A 262 -0.85 13.41 -40.18
N LYS A 263 -1.73 12.80 -41.00
CA LYS A 263 -2.62 13.55 -41.90
C LYS A 263 -3.59 14.46 -41.14
N ARG A 264 -4.12 14.02 -39.98
CA ARG A 264 -4.99 14.85 -39.13
C ARG A 264 -4.27 16.01 -38.47
N ARG A 265 -3.01 15.83 -38.04
CA ARG A 265 -2.19 16.92 -37.47
C ARG A 265 -1.81 17.97 -38.52
N ALA A 266 -1.46 17.55 -39.74
CA ALA A 266 -1.17 18.48 -40.84
C ALA A 266 -2.39 19.33 -41.25
N ALA A 267 -3.58 18.73 -41.31
CA ALA A 267 -4.81 19.46 -41.65
C ALA A 267 -5.22 20.50 -40.60
N LEU A 268 -5.00 20.22 -39.30
CA LEU A 268 -5.26 21.16 -38.21
C LEU A 268 -4.29 22.36 -38.22
N LEU A 269 -3.02 22.14 -38.56
CA LEU A 269 -2.03 23.21 -38.67
C LEU A 269 -2.32 24.15 -39.86
N LEU A 270 -2.75 23.60 -41.00
CA LEU A 270 -3.18 24.40 -42.16
C LEU A 270 -4.46 25.22 -41.87
N LYS A 271 -5.40 24.67 -41.09
CA LYS A 271 -6.64 25.37 -40.72
C LYS A 271 -6.37 26.52 -39.75
N ASN A 272 -5.41 26.36 -38.84
CA ASN A 272 -4.99 27.42 -37.93
C ASN A 272 -4.17 28.50 -38.64
N ALA A 273 -3.29 28.14 -39.58
CA ALA A 273 -2.50 29.10 -40.36
C ALA A 273 -3.38 30.04 -41.21
N LYS A 274 -4.47 29.52 -41.82
CA LYS A 274 -5.42 30.37 -42.56
C LYS A 274 -6.27 31.28 -41.66
N ARG A 275 -6.45 30.94 -40.38
CA ARG A 275 -7.23 31.74 -39.44
C ARG A 275 -6.42 32.91 -38.88
N THR A 276 -5.10 32.77 -38.76
CA THR A 276 -4.19 33.85 -38.37
C THR A 276 -3.96 34.88 -39.48
N THR A 277 -4.04 34.49 -40.76
CA THR A 277 -3.90 35.45 -41.87
C THR A 277 -5.12 36.38 -42.02
N PHE A 278 -6.33 35.92 -41.67
CA PHE A 278 -7.55 36.71 -41.80
C PHE A 278 -7.72 37.77 -40.69
N LEU A 279 -7.05 37.61 -39.55
CA LEU A 279 -7.10 38.55 -38.42
C LEU A 279 -6.10 39.71 -38.56
N HIS A 280 -5.25 39.71 -39.58
CA HIS A 280 -4.25 40.76 -39.83
C HIS A 280 -4.60 41.66 -41.03
N THR A 281 -5.82 41.57 -41.58
CA THR A 281 -6.27 42.37 -42.74
C THR A 281 -7.65 43.01 -42.54
N LEU A 282 -8.04 43.26 -41.28
CA LEU A 282 -9.15 44.13 -40.90
C LEU A 282 -8.64 45.20 -39.95
#